data_AF-X1MV83-F1
#
_entry.id   AF-X1MV83-F1
#
_cell.length_a   1.000
_cell.length_b   1.000
_cell.length_c   1.000
_cell.angle_alpha   90.00
_cell.angle_beta   90.00
_cell.angle_gamma   90.00
#
_symmetry.space_group_name_H-M   'P 1'
#
loop_
_entity.id
_entity.type
_entity.pdbx_description
1 polymer ?
#
loop_
_entity_poly.entity_id
_entity_poly.type
_entity_poly.pdbx_seq_one_letter_code
_entity_poly.pdbx_strand_id
1 'polypeptide(L)'
;LFVDEIHRFNKAQQDAFLPYVEDGTIVLIGATTENPSFEVIPPLLSRSTVYILEPLSSEDLKNILEKALLDKEKGLGKYKVKLEPKVLDFIIELVYGDARIALNILEFAVITTKPDTQGVRNITLKIIEEVVQKRCLRYDKTGEEHYNIISALHKSMRDSDPDAAIYWVARMLEAGENPLYVARRLVRFASEDIGNADPQALQVAVAAMQAVHFLGMPEGNLALAQTATYLACAPKSNALYKGYQLTQEDIKRWGPLPVPLVIR
;
A
#
# COMPACT_ATOMS: atom_id res chain seq x y z
N LEU A 1 -5.00 12.85 23.30
CA LEU A 1 -5.54 12.97 21.93
C LEU A 1 -4.88 11.91 21.06
N PHE A 2 -5.64 10.98 20.49
CA PHE A 2 -5.12 10.00 19.55
C PHE A 2 -5.42 10.46 18.12
N VAL A 3 -4.41 10.46 17.26
CA VAL A 3 -4.53 10.81 15.84
C VAL A 3 -4.02 9.63 15.02
N ASP A 4 -4.93 8.96 14.34
CA ASP A 4 -4.60 7.90 13.40
C ASP A 4 -4.12 8.51 12.08
N GLU A 5 -3.17 7.85 11.42
CA GLU A 5 -2.58 8.27 10.14
C GLU A 5 -2.10 9.73 10.14
N ILE A 6 -1.34 10.13 11.17
CA ILE A 6 -0.90 11.52 11.38
C ILE A 6 -0.10 12.09 10.18
N HIS A 7 0.51 11.22 9.36
CA HIS A 7 1.19 11.59 8.12
C HIS A 7 0.27 12.25 7.08
N ARG A 8 -1.06 12.07 7.17
CA ARG A 8 -2.02 12.69 6.24
C ARG A 8 -2.22 14.18 6.49
N PHE A 9 -1.78 14.68 7.65
CA PHE A 9 -1.96 16.08 8.02
C PHE A 9 -0.85 16.91 7.39
N ASN A 10 -1.24 18.02 6.77
CA ASN A 10 -0.25 18.97 6.27
C ASN A 10 0.48 19.68 7.43
N LYS A 11 1.58 20.38 7.12
CA LYS A 11 2.42 21.04 8.12
C LYS A 11 1.65 21.97 9.05
N ALA A 12 0.76 22.81 8.50
CA ALA A 12 -0.02 23.76 9.30
C ALA A 12 -1.00 23.06 10.26
N GLN A 13 -1.60 21.94 9.82
CA GLN A 13 -2.46 21.12 10.68
C GLN A 13 -1.68 20.44 11.79
N GLN A 14 -0.44 20.02 11.52
CA GLN A 14 0.44 19.46 12.54
C GLN A 14 0.92 20.53 13.54
N ASP A 15 1.31 21.72 13.05
CA ASP A 15 1.74 22.85 13.89
C ASP A 15 0.63 23.28 14.88
N ALA A 16 -0.64 23.14 14.50
CA ALA A 16 -1.77 23.48 15.34
C ALA A 16 -1.82 22.67 16.67
N PHE A 17 -1.16 21.52 16.75
CA PHE A 17 -1.08 20.74 17.99
C PHE A 17 -0.03 21.27 18.97
N LEU A 18 1.00 21.98 18.51
CA LEU A 18 2.17 22.31 19.33
C LEU A 18 1.84 23.08 20.61
N PRO A 19 1.03 24.15 20.61
CA PRO A 19 0.77 24.92 21.83
C PRO A 19 0.16 24.03 22.93
N TYR A 20 -0.74 23.14 22.55
CA TYR A 20 -1.46 22.24 23.46
C TYR A 20 -0.61 21.06 23.94
N VAL A 21 0.40 20.67 23.17
CA VAL A 21 1.38 19.66 23.60
C VAL A 21 2.38 20.29 24.57
N GLU A 22 2.80 21.54 24.30
CA GLU A 22 3.80 22.26 25.10
C GLU A 22 3.25 22.72 26.46
N ASP A 23 2.02 23.20 26.51
CA ASP A 23 1.38 23.62 27.76
C ASP A 23 0.80 22.45 28.58
N GLY A 24 0.89 21.23 28.04
CA GLY A 24 0.42 20.00 28.69
C GLY A 24 -1.09 19.78 28.63
N THR A 25 -1.84 20.59 27.88
CA THR A 25 -3.29 20.41 27.69
C THR A 25 -3.62 19.04 27.08
N ILE A 26 -2.78 18.55 26.16
CA ILE A 26 -2.94 17.22 25.55
C ILE A 26 -1.67 16.37 25.65
N VAL A 27 -1.88 15.08 25.90
CA VAL A 27 -0.91 14.04 25.52
C VAL A 27 -1.26 13.58 24.12
N LEU A 28 -0.41 13.88 23.14
CA LEU A 28 -0.60 13.48 21.75
C LEU A 28 -0.03 12.08 21.50
N ILE A 29 -0.85 11.18 20.96
CA ILE A 29 -0.44 9.86 20.48
C ILE A 29 -0.77 9.81 18.99
N GLY A 30 0.26 9.86 18.14
CA GLY A 30 0.13 9.74 16.69
C GLY A 30 0.45 8.32 16.23
N ALA A 31 -0.36 7.78 15.32
CA ALA A 31 -0.08 6.52 14.62
C ALA A 31 0.18 6.78 13.14
N THR A 32 1.10 6.01 12.54
CA THR A 32 1.44 6.07 11.12
C THR A 32 2.09 4.77 10.67
N THR A 33 1.85 4.36 9.43
CA THR A 33 2.60 3.29 8.75
C THR A 33 3.84 3.80 8.03
N GLU A 34 3.91 5.11 7.78
CA GLU A 34 5.03 5.77 7.11
C GLU A 34 6.15 6.12 8.08
N ASN A 35 7.37 6.30 7.56
CA ASN A 35 8.50 6.69 8.39
C ASN A 35 8.27 8.10 8.98
N PRO A 36 8.18 8.23 10.31
CA PRO A 36 7.78 9.47 10.96
C PRO A 36 8.77 10.61 10.75
N SER A 37 10.05 10.32 10.46
CA SER A 37 11.07 11.35 10.20
C SER A 37 10.85 12.16 8.91
N PHE A 38 10.06 11.64 7.97
CA PHE A 38 9.71 12.33 6.72
C PHE A 38 8.37 13.04 6.79
N GLU A 39 7.37 12.41 7.42
CA GLU A 39 5.98 12.84 7.36
C GLU A 39 5.52 13.67 8.57
N VAL A 40 6.24 13.61 9.69
CA VAL A 40 5.95 14.40 10.88
C VAL A 40 6.90 15.59 10.97
N ILE A 41 6.38 16.77 11.27
CA ILE A 41 7.19 17.98 11.36
C ILE A 41 8.23 17.88 12.49
N PRO A 42 9.46 18.41 12.29
CA PRO A 42 10.52 18.34 13.31
C PRO A 42 10.13 18.87 14.71
N PRO A 43 9.33 19.96 14.85
CA PRO A 43 8.90 20.43 16.17
C PRO A 43 8.07 19.40 16.95
N LEU A 44 7.13 18.71 16.31
CA LEU A 44 6.35 17.66 16.97
C LEU A 44 7.21 16.44 17.30
N LEU A 45 8.08 16.02 16.37
CA LEU A 45 9.00 14.90 16.61
C LEU A 45 9.92 15.16 17.81
N SER A 46 10.46 16.37 17.94
CA SER A 46 11.33 16.72 19.08
C SER A 46 10.63 16.69 20.44
N ARG A 47 9.28 16.69 20.48
CA ARG A 47 8.44 16.62 21.68
C ARG A 47 7.75 15.26 21.84
N SER A 48 8.03 14.32 20.95
CA SER A 48 7.38 13.01 20.91
C SER A 48 8.41 11.89 21.11
N THR A 49 8.01 10.83 21.79
CA THR A 49 8.78 9.58 21.81
C THR A 49 8.32 8.69 20.66
N VAL A 50 9.24 8.26 19.80
CA VAL A 50 8.93 7.37 18.68
C VAL A 50 9.10 5.93 19.13
N TYR A 51 8.03 5.15 19.00
CA TYR A 51 8.03 3.70 19.20
C TYR A 51 7.83 3.00 17.85
N ILE A 52 8.68 2.01 17.58
CA ILE A 52 8.51 1.14 16.42
C ILE A 52 7.71 -0.07 16.89
N LEU A 53 6.59 -0.34 16.21
CA LEU A 53 5.79 -1.54 16.43
C LEU A 53 6.12 -2.54 15.34
N GLU A 54 6.34 -3.78 15.74
CA GLU A 54 6.59 -4.89 14.80
C GLU A 54 5.27 -5.63 14.51
N PRO A 55 5.17 -6.28 13.34
CA PRO A 55 4.06 -7.19 13.05
C PRO A 55 3.95 -8.30 14.12
N LEU A 56 2.73 -8.72 14.42
CA LEU A 56 2.49 -9.73 15.45
C LEU A 56 2.99 -11.10 15.04
N SER A 57 3.46 -11.89 16.01
CA SER A 57 3.81 -13.28 15.78
C SER A 57 2.57 -14.14 15.55
N SER A 58 2.73 -15.31 14.93
CA SER A 58 1.65 -16.28 14.75
C SER A 58 0.99 -16.70 16.07
N GLU A 59 1.78 -16.81 17.14
CA GLU A 59 1.30 -17.16 18.48
C GLU A 59 0.46 -16.04 19.08
N ASP A 60 0.89 -14.78 18.94
CA ASP A 60 0.14 -13.61 19.41
C ASP A 60 -1.19 -13.48 18.66
N LEU A 61 -1.19 -13.66 17.34
CA LEU A 61 -2.39 -13.64 16.53
C LEU A 61 -3.37 -14.75 16.94
N LYS A 62 -2.86 -15.96 17.20
CA LYS A 62 -3.69 -17.07 17.68
C LYS A 62 -4.37 -16.73 19.00
N ASN A 63 -3.61 -16.20 19.97
CA ASN A 63 -4.14 -15.78 21.25
C ASN A 63 -5.22 -14.70 21.12
N ILE A 64 -5.03 -13.74 20.20
CA ILE A 64 -6.03 -12.69 19.92
C ILE A 64 -7.32 -13.29 19.34
N LEU A 65 -7.21 -14.20 18.36
CA LEU A 65 -8.37 -14.83 17.73
C LEU A 65 -9.14 -15.74 18.69
N GLU A 66 -8.43 -16.54 19.50
CA GLU A 66 -9.06 -17.38 20.53
C GLU A 66 -9.78 -16.53 21.58
N LYS A 67 -9.16 -15.43 22.03
CA LYS A 67 -9.80 -14.49 22.95
C LYS A 67 -11.07 -13.88 22.34
N ALA A 68 -11.03 -13.49 21.07
CA ALA A 68 -12.20 -12.95 20.37
C ALA A 68 -13.34 -13.98 20.26
N LEU A 69 -13.03 -15.28 20.12
CA LEU A 69 -14.04 -16.34 20.08
C LEU A 69 -14.70 -16.62 21.42
N LEU A 70 -13.96 -16.47 22.51
CA LEU A 70 -14.44 -16.77 23.86
C LEU A 70 -15.17 -15.59 24.52
N ASP A 71 -14.85 -14.35 24.13
CA ASP A 71 -15.45 -13.15 24.70
C ASP A 71 -16.93 -13.01 24.29
N LYS A 72 -17.82 -13.06 25.29
CA LYS A 72 -19.28 -12.98 25.11
C LYS A 72 -19.80 -11.55 25.00
N GLU A 73 -19.07 -10.57 25.49
CA GLU A 73 -19.51 -9.16 25.53
C GLU A 73 -18.99 -8.39 24.32
N LYS A 74 -17.69 -8.52 24.03
CA LYS A 74 -16.98 -7.75 23.00
C LYS A 74 -16.53 -8.60 21.82
N GLY A 75 -16.76 -9.91 21.86
CA GLY A 75 -16.34 -10.85 20.83
C GLY A 75 -17.49 -11.66 20.23
N LEU A 76 -17.13 -12.85 19.76
CA LEU A 76 -17.99 -13.78 19.05
C LEU A 76 -18.55 -14.87 19.97
N GLY A 77 -18.29 -14.84 21.28
CA GLY A 77 -18.72 -15.86 22.24
C GLY A 77 -20.23 -15.95 22.44
N LYS A 78 -20.99 -14.97 21.94
CA LYS A 78 -22.47 -15.03 21.84
C LYS A 78 -22.95 -15.99 20.75
N TYR A 79 -22.12 -16.27 19.75
CA TYR A 79 -22.40 -17.23 18.71
C TYR A 79 -21.87 -18.61 19.13
N LYS A 80 -22.67 -19.66 18.93
CA LYS A 80 -22.18 -21.03 19.08
C LYS A 80 -21.32 -21.38 17.87
N VAL A 81 -20.03 -21.08 17.92
CA VAL A 81 -19.09 -21.32 16.81
C VAL A 81 -18.36 -22.63 17.02
N LYS A 82 -18.26 -23.44 15.97
CA LYS A 82 -17.38 -24.61 15.91
C LYS A 82 -16.41 -24.43 14.76
N LEU A 83 -15.12 -24.41 15.07
CA LEU A 83 -14.05 -24.25 14.09
C LEU A 83 -13.43 -25.60 13.74
N GLU A 84 -13.12 -25.78 12.45
CA GLU A 84 -12.29 -26.88 12.00
C GLU A 84 -10.83 -26.71 12.47
N PRO A 85 -10.09 -27.80 12.79
CA PRO A 85 -8.77 -27.76 13.46
C PRO A 85 -7.62 -27.02 12.76
N LYS A 86 -7.84 -26.35 11.62
CA LYS A 86 -6.83 -25.59 10.87
C LYS A 86 -7.28 -24.19 10.49
N VAL A 87 -8.50 -23.79 10.83
CA VAL A 87 -9.06 -22.51 10.40
C VAL A 87 -8.27 -21.34 10.95
N LEU A 88 -7.92 -21.37 12.24
CA LEU A 88 -7.15 -20.28 12.85
C LEU A 88 -5.76 -20.17 12.23
N ASP A 89 -5.06 -21.30 12.08
CA ASP A 89 -3.73 -21.34 11.46
C ASP A 89 -3.78 -20.78 10.03
N PHE A 90 -4.80 -21.16 9.25
CA PHE A 90 -5.01 -20.64 7.90
C PHE A 90 -5.28 -19.14 7.87
N ILE A 91 -6.06 -18.59 8.81
CA ILE A 91 -6.26 -17.14 8.92
C ILE A 91 -4.94 -16.45 9.26
N ILE A 92 -4.15 -17.00 10.18
CA ILE A 92 -2.88 -16.43 10.63
C ILE A 92 -1.87 -16.35 9.48
N GLU A 93 -1.77 -17.40 8.66
CA GLU A 93 -0.91 -17.44 7.47
C GLU A 93 -1.27 -16.36 6.45
N LEU A 94 -2.55 -15.95 6.36
CA LEU A 94 -3.03 -14.98 5.37
C LEU A 94 -2.80 -13.51 5.73
N VAL A 95 -2.57 -13.18 7.01
CA VAL A 95 -2.67 -11.79 7.50
C VAL A 95 -1.33 -11.14 7.85
N TYR A 96 -0.22 -11.86 7.68
CA TYR A 96 1.15 -11.34 7.82
C TYR A 96 1.39 -10.46 9.07
N GLY A 97 0.81 -10.83 10.21
CA GLY A 97 0.97 -10.10 11.48
C GLY A 97 -0.08 -9.01 11.77
N ASP A 98 -1.06 -8.79 10.89
CA ASP A 98 -2.15 -7.81 11.11
C ASP A 98 -3.36 -8.46 11.80
N ALA A 99 -3.51 -8.19 13.10
CA ALA A 99 -4.64 -8.66 13.91
C ALA A 99 -5.99 -8.09 13.46
N ARG A 100 -6.04 -6.87 12.91
CA ARG A 100 -7.28 -6.25 12.43
C ARG A 100 -7.82 -7.04 11.25
N ILE A 101 -6.95 -7.41 10.31
CA ILE A 101 -7.34 -8.23 9.16
C ILE A 101 -7.82 -9.61 9.63
N ALA A 102 -7.10 -10.24 10.54
CA ALA A 102 -7.43 -11.56 11.09
C ALA A 102 -8.80 -11.58 11.78
N LEU A 103 -9.05 -10.59 12.67
CA LEU A 103 -10.33 -10.44 13.37
C LEU A 103 -11.47 -10.20 12.39
N ASN A 104 -11.27 -9.37 11.37
CA ASN A 104 -12.29 -9.11 10.35
C ASN A 104 -12.63 -10.37 9.53
N ILE A 105 -11.64 -11.19 9.17
CA ILE A 105 -11.88 -12.46 8.45
C ILE A 105 -12.72 -13.38 9.33
N LEU A 106 -12.32 -13.54 10.59
CA LEU A 106 -13.00 -14.42 11.53
C LEU A 106 -14.42 -13.96 11.83
N GLU A 107 -14.60 -12.66 12.12
CA GLU A 107 -15.92 -12.06 12.36
C GLU A 107 -16.84 -12.27 11.16
N PHE A 108 -16.37 -11.94 9.96
CA PHE A 108 -17.19 -12.05 8.77
C PHE A 108 -17.58 -13.50 8.51
N ALA A 109 -16.64 -14.45 8.60
CA ALA A 109 -16.92 -15.87 8.48
C ALA A 109 -17.99 -16.32 9.48
N VAL A 110 -17.90 -15.88 10.73
CA VAL A 110 -18.90 -16.22 11.76
C VAL A 110 -20.25 -15.58 11.44
N ILE A 111 -20.32 -14.29 11.11
CA ILE A 111 -21.58 -13.57 10.89
C ILE A 111 -22.32 -14.06 9.64
N THR A 112 -21.62 -14.38 8.55
CA THR A 112 -22.25 -14.82 7.30
C THR A 112 -22.64 -16.28 7.29
N THR A 113 -22.00 -17.11 8.12
CA THR A 113 -22.35 -18.53 8.22
C THR A 113 -23.67 -18.71 8.95
N LYS A 114 -24.66 -19.28 8.25
CA LYS A 114 -25.95 -19.59 8.87
C LYS A 114 -25.78 -20.69 9.93
N PRO A 115 -26.47 -20.58 11.08
CA PRO A 115 -26.47 -21.65 12.06
C PRO A 115 -27.19 -22.89 11.52
N ASP A 116 -26.73 -24.06 11.95
CA ASP A 116 -27.41 -25.33 11.71
C ASP A 116 -28.67 -25.49 12.58
N THR A 117 -29.31 -26.67 12.51
CA THR A 117 -30.52 -26.99 13.27
C THR A 117 -30.34 -26.94 14.80
N GLN A 118 -29.09 -26.95 15.29
CA GLN A 118 -28.75 -26.84 16.71
C GLN A 118 -28.30 -25.43 17.11
N GLY A 119 -28.34 -24.47 16.17
CA GLY A 119 -27.88 -23.11 16.38
C GLY A 119 -26.36 -22.94 16.26
N VAL A 120 -25.63 -23.96 15.81
CA VAL A 120 -24.16 -23.95 15.71
C VAL A 120 -23.73 -23.46 14.34
N ARG A 121 -22.75 -22.55 14.32
CA ARG A 121 -22.10 -22.05 13.12
C ARG A 121 -20.81 -22.83 12.91
N ASN A 122 -20.80 -23.72 11.92
CA ASN A 122 -19.65 -24.54 11.58
C ASN A 122 -18.76 -23.79 10.58
N ILE A 123 -17.58 -23.36 11.03
CA ILE A 123 -16.62 -22.61 10.22
C ILE A 123 -15.56 -23.58 9.70
N THR A 124 -15.48 -23.71 8.38
CA THR A 124 -14.55 -24.58 7.65
C THR A 124 -13.54 -23.75 6.88
N LEU A 125 -12.46 -24.39 6.42
CA LEU A 125 -11.46 -23.73 5.56
C LEU A 125 -12.09 -23.13 4.30
N LYS A 126 -13.01 -23.86 3.65
CA LYS A 126 -13.71 -23.38 2.45
C LYS A 126 -14.49 -22.08 2.69
N ILE A 127 -15.10 -21.92 3.87
CA ILE A 127 -15.80 -20.68 4.23
C ILE A 127 -14.79 -19.53 4.32
N ILE A 128 -13.63 -19.76 4.94
CA ILE A 128 -12.57 -18.74 5.00
C ILE A 128 -12.08 -18.40 3.61
N GLU A 129 -11.86 -19.38 2.74
CA GLU A 129 -11.48 -19.14 1.33
C GLU A 129 -12.53 -18.31 0.59
N GLU A 130 -13.82 -18.59 0.74
CA GLU A 130 -14.91 -17.81 0.13
C GLU A 130 -14.98 -16.37 0.68
N VAL A 131 -14.73 -16.19 1.99
CA VAL A 131 -14.66 -14.88 2.64
C VAL A 131 -13.46 -14.09 2.13
N VAL A 132 -12.30 -14.75 2.01
CA VAL A 132 -11.07 -14.16 1.50
C VAL A 132 -11.22 -13.85 0.02
N GLN A 133 -11.79 -14.70 -0.82
CA GLN A 133 -12.03 -14.40 -2.25
C GLN A 133 -12.95 -13.20 -2.43
N LYS A 134 -14.03 -13.10 -1.63
CA LYS A 134 -14.90 -11.90 -1.61
C LYS A 134 -14.17 -10.65 -1.12
N ARG A 135 -13.05 -10.79 -0.40
CA ARG A 135 -12.19 -9.71 0.09
C ARG A 135 -10.93 -9.47 -0.76
N CYS A 136 -10.43 -10.44 -1.52
CA CYS A 136 -9.34 -10.28 -2.50
C CYS A 136 -9.84 -9.50 -3.71
N LEU A 137 -11.14 -9.56 -4.02
CA LEU A 137 -11.83 -8.58 -4.85
C LEU A 137 -11.87 -7.16 -4.22
N ARG A 138 -11.34 -6.97 -3.01
CA ARG A 138 -11.26 -5.70 -2.25
C ARG A 138 -9.84 -5.35 -1.77
N TYR A 139 -8.81 -6.04 -2.28
CA TYR A 139 -7.38 -5.75 -2.17
C TYR A 139 -6.68 -5.83 -0.81
N ASP A 140 -5.52 -6.49 -0.82
CA ASP A 140 -4.39 -6.24 0.09
C ASP A 140 -3.46 -5.20 -0.57
N LYS A 141 -3.44 -3.98 -0.01
CA LYS A 141 -2.62 -2.85 -0.47
C LYS A 141 -1.18 -2.90 0.05
N THR A 142 -0.81 -3.92 0.84
CA THR A 142 0.37 -3.87 1.71
C THR A 142 1.28 -5.11 1.67
N GLY A 143 0.83 -6.26 1.17
CA GLY A 143 1.63 -7.48 1.08
C GLY A 143 2.55 -7.58 -0.14
N GLU A 144 3.55 -8.47 -0.09
CA GLU A 144 4.51 -8.79 -1.18
C GLU A 144 3.87 -8.91 -2.58
N GLU A 145 2.61 -9.34 -2.66
CA GLU A 145 1.88 -9.46 -3.93
C GLU A 145 1.73 -8.10 -4.65
N HIS A 146 1.52 -7.01 -3.92
CA HIS A 146 1.51 -5.65 -4.46
C HIS A 146 2.84 -5.33 -5.17
N TYR A 147 3.96 -5.63 -4.50
CA TYR A 147 5.31 -5.44 -5.06
C TYR A 147 5.57 -6.38 -6.25
N ASN A 148 5.09 -7.62 -6.18
CA ASN A 148 5.24 -8.59 -7.25
C ASN A 148 4.48 -8.16 -8.51
N ILE A 149 3.23 -7.69 -8.36
CA ILE A 149 2.40 -7.26 -9.49
C ILE A 149 2.98 -5.99 -10.12
N ILE A 150 3.39 -4.99 -9.33
CA ILE A 150 3.96 -3.77 -9.90
C ILE A 150 5.33 -4.03 -10.53
N SER A 151 6.13 -4.92 -9.96
CA SER A 151 7.39 -5.39 -10.56
C SER A 151 7.11 -6.11 -11.88
N ALA A 152 6.07 -6.96 -11.93
CA ALA A 152 5.68 -7.65 -13.16
C ALA A 152 5.26 -6.66 -14.25
N LEU A 153 4.46 -5.64 -13.92
CA LEU A 153 4.15 -4.55 -14.85
C LEU A 153 5.42 -3.89 -15.41
N HIS A 154 6.36 -3.49 -14.55
CA HIS A 154 7.60 -2.84 -14.97
C HIS A 154 8.48 -3.74 -15.85
N LYS A 155 8.59 -5.02 -15.51
CA LYS A 155 9.32 -6.00 -16.33
C LYS A 155 8.65 -6.21 -17.68
N SER A 156 7.34 -6.39 -17.72
CA SER A 156 6.59 -6.53 -18.98
C SER A 156 6.77 -5.32 -19.91
N MET A 157 6.67 -4.10 -19.38
CA MET A 157 6.94 -2.92 -20.20
C MET A 157 8.40 -2.85 -20.67
N ARG A 158 9.37 -3.21 -19.82
CA ARG A 158 10.81 -3.22 -20.15
C ARG A 158 11.13 -4.24 -21.24
N ASP A 159 10.52 -5.42 -21.17
CA ASP A 159 10.63 -6.49 -22.15
C ASP A 159 9.78 -6.23 -23.41
N SER A 160 9.11 -5.07 -23.45
CA SER A 160 8.27 -4.62 -24.58
C SER A 160 7.10 -5.56 -24.90
N ASP A 161 6.47 -6.09 -23.85
CA ASP A 161 5.28 -6.94 -23.92
C ASP A 161 4.03 -6.12 -23.54
N PRO A 162 3.29 -5.57 -24.52
CA PRO A 162 2.10 -4.76 -24.27
C PRO A 162 0.93 -5.58 -23.71
N ASP A 163 0.83 -6.86 -24.07
CA ASP A 163 -0.25 -7.75 -23.64
C ASP A 163 -0.12 -8.08 -22.14
N ALA A 164 1.10 -8.40 -21.69
CA ALA A 164 1.36 -8.57 -20.27
C ALA A 164 1.23 -7.24 -19.51
N ALA A 165 1.69 -6.12 -20.07
CA ALA A 165 1.60 -4.81 -19.43
C ALA A 165 0.14 -4.41 -19.16
N ILE A 166 -0.76 -4.56 -20.15
CA ILE A 166 -2.19 -4.25 -19.95
C ILE A 166 -2.84 -5.21 -18.95
N TYR A 167 -2.46 -6.49 -18.95
CA TYR A 167 -2.95 -7.47 -17.97
C TYR A 167 -2.59 -7.05 -16.54
N TRP A 168 -1.34 -6.65 -16.27
CA TRP A 168 -0.93 -6.25 -14.93
C TRP A 168 -1.60 -4.95 -14.46
N VAL A 169 -1.81 -3.98 -15.36
CA VAL A 169 -2.63 -2.80 -15.06
C VAL A 169 -4.05 -3.19 -14.70
N ALA A 170 -4.73 -3.95 -15.56
CA ALA A 170 -6.11 -4.38 -15.31
C ALA A 170 -6.21 -5.17 -14.00
N ARG A 171 -5.30 -6.11 -13.76
CA ARG A 171 -5.26 -6.90 -12.52
C ARG A 171 -5.13 -6.01 -11.29
N MET A 172 -4.25 -5.01 -11.30
CA MET A 172 -4.14 -4.06 -10.18
C MET A 172 -5.44 -3.28 -9.95
N LEU A 173 -6.04 -2.74 -11.02
CA LEU A 173 -7.25 -1.92 -10.92
C LEU A 173 -8.45 -2.73 -10.45
N GLU A 174 -8.69 -3.90 -11.03
CA GLU A 174 -9.75 -4.82 -10.63
C GLU A 174 -9.56 -5.33 -9.20
N ALA A 175 -8.31 -5.48 -8.78
CA ALA A 175 -8.01 -5.90 -7.42
C ALA A 175 -8.23 -4.78 -6.41
N GLY A 176 -8.33 -3.49 -6.82
CA GLY A 176 -8.62 -2.35 -5.95
C GLY A 176 -7.42 -1.45 -5.62
N GLU A 177 -6.35 -1.57 -6.40
CA GLU A 177 -5.16 -0.72 -6.32
C GLU A 177 -5.52 0.77 -6.45
N ASN A 178 -4.73 1.64 -5.80
CA ASN A 178 -4.86 3.07 -6.02
C ASN A 178 -4.47 3.42 -7.49
N PRO A 179 -5.37 3.97 -8.32
CA PRO A 179 -5.06 4.30 -9.71
C PRO A 179 -3.91 5.29 -9.86
N LEU A 180 -3.79 6.23 -8.91
CA LEU A 180 -2.67 7.18 -8.89
C LEU A 180 -1.35 6.51 -8.53
N TYR A 181 -1.36 5.37 -7.83
CA TYR A 181 -0.15 4.58 -7.63
C TYR A 181 0.33 3.98 -8.94
N VAL A 182 -0.56 3.34 -9.72
CA VAL A 182 -0.24 2.83 -11.06
C VAL A 182 0.28 3.97 -11.94
N ALA A 183 -0.41 5.11 -11.97
CA ALA A 183 0.00 6.28 -12.74
C ALA A 183 1.41 6.77 -12.39
N ARG A 184 1.76 6.86 -11.09
CA ARG A 184 3.11 7.23 -10.65
C ARG A 184 4.17 6.28 -11.18
N ARG A 185 3.89 4.97 -11.22
CA ARG A 185 4.83 3.95 -11.69
C ARG A 185 5.00 4.00 -13.21
N LEU A 186 3.95 4.32 -13.97
CA LEU A 186 4.02 4.60 -15.41
C LEU A 186 4.85 5.86 -15.71
N VAL A 187 4.62 6.95 -14.96
CA VAL A 187 5.41 8.20 -15.08
C VAL A 187 6.88 7.94 -14.77
N ARG A 188 7.18 7.17 -13.73
CA ARG A 188 8.56 6.78 -13.41
C ARG A 188 9.21 6.02 -14.56
N PHE A 189 8.53 5.01 -15.09
CA PHE A 189 9.02 4.19 -16.20
C PHE A 189 9.34 5.03 -17.44
N ALA A 190 8.48 6.00 -17.78
CA ALA A 190 8.72 6.90 -18.91
C ALA A 190 10.07 7.63 -18.83
N SER A 191 10.46 8.09 -17.62
CA SER A 191 11.74 8.76 -17.42
C SER A 191 12.95 7.83 -17.25
N GLU A 192 12.73 6.63 -16.70
CA GLU A 192 13.80 5.69 -16.32
C GLU A 192 14.20 4.74 -17.45
N ASP A 193 13.21 4.15 -18.11
CA ASP A 193 13.38 3.04 -19.05
C ASP A 193 13.21 3.47 -20.52
N ILE A 194 12.65 4.66 -20.78
CA ILE A 194 12.50 5.25 -22.12
C ILE A 194 13.36 6.51 -22.27
N GLY A 195 13.21 7.46 -21.34
CA GLY A 195 14.00 8.69 -21.31
C GLY A 195 13.93 9.46 -22.63
N ASN A 196 15.09 9.84 -23.17
CA ASN A 196 15.18 10.61 -24.42
C ASN A 196 15.08 9.75 -25.69
N ALA A 197 14.91 8.43 -25.60
CA ALA A 197 14.61 7.62 -26.79
C ALA A 197 13.22 7.94 -27.34
N ASP A 198 12.28 8.29 -26.46
CA ASP A 198 11.01 8.91 -26.82
C ASP A 198 10.55 9.86 -25.70
N PRO A 199 10.85 11.17 -25.82
CA PRO A 199 10.46 12.17 -24.82
C PRO A 199 8.93 12.30 -24.64
N GLN A 200 8.12 11.87 -25.61
CA GLN A 200 6.66 11.96 -25.51
C GLN A 200 6.09 10.99 -24.48
N ALA A 201 6.81 9.91 -24.16
CA ALA A 201 6.40 8.94 -23.15
C ALA A 201 6.05 9.59 -21.79
N LEU A 202 6.81 10.59 -21.37
CA LEU A 202 6.53 11.30 -20.12
C LEU A 202 5.24 12.11 -20.20
N GLN A 203 4.99 12.78 -21.34
CA GLN A 203 3.77 13.55 -21.54
C GLN A 203 2.54 12.66 -21.58
N VAL A 204 2.62 11.51 -22.27
CA VAL A 204 1.54 10.50 -22.31
C VAL A 204 1.22 10.00 -20.90
N ALA A 205 2.23 9.66 -20.10
CA ALA A 205 2.02 9.16 -18.74
C ALA A 205 1.42 10.23 -17.80
N VAL A 206 1.86 11.49 -17.92
CA VAL A 206 1.29 12.61 -17.15
C VAL A 206 -0.16 12.89 -17.58
N ALA A 207 -0.45 12.86 -18.88
CA ALA A 207 -1.80 13.04 -19.40
C ALA A 207 -2.76 11.95 -18.90
N ALA A 208 -2.30 10.70 -18.82
CA ALA A 208 -3.12 9.62 -18.25
C ALA A 208 -3.37 9.78 -16.75
N MET A 209 -2.38 10.24 -15.98
CA MET A 209 -2.59 10.60 -14.58
C MET A 209 -3.65 11.71 -14.45
N GLN A 210 -3.58 12.75 -15.27
CA GLN A 210 -4.58 13.82 -15.30
C GLN A 210 -5.96 13.32 -15.71
N ALA A 211 -6.05 12.43 -16.70
CA ALA A 211 -7.30 11.81 -17.13
C ALA A 211 -7.94 11.00 -15.99
N VAL A 212 -7.15 10.22 -15.25
CA VAL A 212 -7.62 9.48 -14.06
C VAL A 212 -8.12 10.44 -12.99
N HIS A 213 -7.40 11.55 -12.75
CA HIS A 213 -7.81 12.53 -11.75
C HIS A 213 -9.10 13.27 -12.15
N PHE A 214 -9.25 13.59 -13.44
CA PHE A 214 -10.38 14.35 -13.98
C PHE A 214 -11.65 13.50 -14.14
N LEU A 215 -11.52 12.30 -14.72
CA LEU A 215 -12.66 11.40 -14.99
C LEU A 215 -13.05 10.57 -13.77
N GLY A 216 -12.10 10.24 -12.89
CA GLY A 216 -12.30 9.25 -11.85
C GLY A 216 -12.34 7.81 -12.40
N MET A 217 -12.75 6.88 -11.55
CA MET A 217 -12.85 5.45 -11.87
C MET A 217 -14.32 5.05 -11.98
N PRO A 218 -14.70 4.16 -12.93
CA PRO A 218 -13.84 3.31 -13.77
C PRO A 218 -13.38 3.92 -15.11
N GLU A 219 -13.84 5.10 -15.50
CA GLU A 219 -13.57 5.69 -16.82
C GLU A 219 -12.07 5.96 -17.06
N GLY A 220 -11.31 6.27 -16.00
CA GLY A 220 -9.86 6.46 -16.06
C GLY A 220 -9.04 5.21 -16.34
N ASN A 221 -9.62 4.00 -16.24
CA ASN A 221 -8.88 2.73 -16.44
C ASN A 221 -8.25 2.65 -17.82
N LEU A 222 -8.99 3.10 -18.83
CA LEU A 222 -8.55 3.02 -20.22
C LEU A 222 -7.35 3.93 -20.49
N ALA A 223 -7.25 5.08 -19.81
CA ALA A 223 -6.11 5.98 -19.93
C ALA A 223 -4.81 5.34 -19.38
N LEU A 224 -4.90 4.61 -18.26
CA LEU A 224 -3.78 3.85 -17.71
C LEU A 224 -3.39 2.68 -18.61
N ALA A 225 -4.38 1.94 -19.13
CA ALA A 225 -4.15 0.84 -20.07
C ALA A 225 -3.48 1.33 -21.37
N GLN A 226 -3.99 2.40 -21.97
CA GLN A 226 -3.42 3.03 -23.16
C GLN A 226 -1.97 3.46 -22.93
N THR A 227 -1.68 4.01 -21.74
CA THR A 227 -0.31 4.44 -21.39
C THR A 227 0.61 3.25 -21.22
N ALA A 228 0.17 2.19 -20.54
CA ALA A 228 1.01 1.01 -20.32
C ALA A 228 1.38 0.33 -21.66
N THR A 229 0.44 0.21 -22.59
CA THR A 229 0.71 -0.34 -23.92
C THR A 229 1.61 0.58 -24.75
N TYR A 230 1.42 1.91 -24.67
CA TYR A 230 2.33 2.88 -25.29
C TYR A 230 3.77 2.71 -24.76
N LEU A 231 3.95 2.69 -23.44
CA LEU A 231 5.26 2.57 -22.80
C LEU A 231 5.93 1.21 -23.10
N ALA A 232 5.14 0.14 -23.20
CA ALA A 232 5.64 -1.17 -23.62
C ALA A 232 6.18 -1.13 -25.06
N CYS A 233 5.50 -0.46 -25.99
CA CYS A 233 5.93 -0.39 -27.40
C CYS A 233 7.01 0.68 -27.69
N ALA A 234 7.22 1.64 -26.78
CA ALA A 234 8.19 2.73 -26.97
C ALA A 234 9.65 2.23 -26.99
N PRO A 235 10.57 2.92 -27.70
CA PRO A 235 11.99 2.57 -27.71
C PRO A 235 12.59 2.73 -26.30
N LYS A 236 13.34 1.72 -25.85
CA LYS A 236 13.90 1.70 -24.49
C LYS A 236 15.29 2.34 -24.45
N SER A 237 15.52 3.21 -23.47
CA SER A 237 16.83 3.76 -23.16
C SER A 237 16.92 4.20 -21.70
N ASN A 238 17.82 3.57 -20.96
CA ASN A 238 18.14 3.97 -19.59
C ASN A 238 19.36 4.91 -19.49
N ALA A 239 19.80 5.49 -20.62
CA ALA A 239 20.99 6.34 -20.67
C ALA A 239 20.86 7.57 -19.75
N LEU A 240 19.67 8.21 -19.74
CA LEU A 240 19.37 9.33 -18.85
C LEU A 240 19.50 8.92 -17.38
N TYR A 241 18.88 7.79 -17.02
CA TYR A 241 18.91 7.27 -15.66
C TYR A 241 20.32 6.95 -15.18
N LYS A 242 21.09 6.22 -16.00
CA LYS A 242 22.51 5.91 -15.70
C LYS A 242 23.38 7.16 -15.61
N GLY A 243 23.21 8.12 -16.53
CA GLY A 243 23.97 9.37 -16.50
C GLY A 243 23.72 10.18 -15.23
N TYR A 244 22.47 10.21 -14.75
CA TYR A 244 22.15 10.85 -13.49
C TYR A 244 22.74 10.11 -12.28
N GLN A 245 22.69 8.77 -12.26
CA GLN A 245 23.30 7.98 -11.19
C GLN A 245 24.81 8.21 -11.07
N LEU A 246 25.54 8.18 -12.19
CA LEU A 246 26.97 8.47 -12.22
C LEU A 246 27.28 9.88 -11.71
N THR A 247 26.45 10.87 -12.08
CA THR A 247 26.58 12.24 -11.58
C THR A 247 26.40 12.31 -10.07
N GLN A 248 25.42 11.58 -9.51
CA GLN A 248 25.21 11.52 -8.05
C GLN A 248 26.39 10.86 -7.33
N GLU A 249 27.02 9.84 -7.93
CA GLU A 249 28.22 9.20 -7.40
C GLU A 249 29.41 10.16 -7.37
N ASP A 250 29.63 10.92 -8.45
CA ASP A 250 30.69 11.93 -8.52
C ASP A 250 30.49 13.03 -7.47
N ILE A 251 29.26 13.54 -7.29
CA ILE A 251 28.96 14.56 -6.26
C ILE A 251 29.28 14.02 -4.87
N LYS A 252 28.92 12.76 -4.57
CA LYS A 252 29.22 12.13 -3.27
C LYS A 252 30.72 11.93 -3.06
N ARG A 253 31.44 11.59 -4.13
CA ARG A 253 32.88 11.31 -4.09
C ARG A 253 33.72 12.57 -3.93
N TRP A 254 33.37 13.63 -4.66
CA TRP A 254 34.20 14.83 -4.78
C TRP A 254 33.67 16.03 -3.99
N GLY A 255 32.45 15.96 -3.48
CA GLY A 255 31.85 17.02 -2.67
C GLY A 255 31.52 18.30 -3.47
N PRO A 256 31.38 19.45 -2.79
CA PRO A 256 30.95 20.70 -3.43
C PRO A 256 32.11 21.41 -4.10
N LEU A 257 32.53 20.94 -5.29
CA LEU A 257 33.52 21.63 -6.11
C LEU A 257 33.00 23.03 -6.50
N PRO A 258 33.88 24.05 -6.57
CA PRO A 258 33.46 25.41 -6.91
C PRO A 258 33.02 25.52 -8.37
N VAL A 259 32.01 26.35 -8.64
CA VAL A 259 31.57 26.66 -10.02
C VAL A 259 32.71 27.37 -10.77
N PRO A 260 33.18 26.83 -11.93
CA PRO A 260 34.23 27.46 -12.72
C PRO A 260 33.86 28.89 -13.15
N LEU A 261 34.83 29.82 -13.10
CA LEU A 261 34.61 31.24 -13.41
C LEU A 261 33.99 31.50 -14.78
N VAL A 262 34.24 30.63 -15.76
CA VAL A 262 33.73 30.76 -17.14
C VAL A 262 32.22 30.47 -17.27
N ILE A 263 31.60 29.85 -16.27
CA ILE A 263 30.17 29.49 -16.23
C ILE A 263 29.49 29.97 -14.94
N ARG A 264 30.07 30.97 -14.27
CA ARG A 264 29.56 31.54 -13.01
C ARG A 264 28.65 32.73 -13.26
#